data_AF-A0A4Q0VY29-F1
#
_entry.id   AF-A0A4Q0VY29-F1
#
_cell.length_a   1.000
_cell.length_b   1.000
_cell.length_c   1.000
_cell.angle_alpha   90.00
_cell.angle_beta   90.00
_cell.angle_gamma   90.00
#
_symmetry.space_group_name_H-M   'P 1'
#
loop_
_entity.id
_entity.type
_entity.pdbx_description
1 polymer ?
#
loop_
_entity_poly.entity_id
_entity_poly.type
_entity_poly.pdbx_seq_one_letter_code
_entity_poly.pdbx_strand_id
1 'polypeptide(L)'
;MKINKPLILFVLLIASLVVNYILYIDNSGFKGGHGAEYQLAVRQAIYTVNEGEFSYVIDGLTDGNDLPFEMWKRDIAFLNTKLHKTGNINFKILGDYLNHIPRQLEVLAESNVYPDNEIENIKSQVVFFHEILSKVDADLGEDQMKWFREVSSDNSKTS
;
A
#
# COMPACT_ATOMS: atom_id res chain seq x y z
N MET A 1 -33.72 48.14 22.75
CA MET A 1 -33.92 46.70 22.47
C MET A 1 -33.04 45.91 23.44
N LYS A 2 -33.61 45.17 24.41
CA LYS A 2 -32.79 44.35 25.33
C LYS A 2 -32.45 43.04 24.63
N ILE A 3 -31.18 42.83 24.36
CA ILE A 3 -30.67 41.60 23.75
C ILE A 3 -30.79 40.46 24.77
N ASN A 4 -31.47 39.38 24.39
CA ASN A 4 -31.70 38.25 25.26
C ASN A 4 -30.46 37.34 25.26
N LYS A 5 -29.45 37.71 26.05
CA LYS A 5 -28.16 37.01 26.20
C LYS A 5 -28.25 35.47 26.31
N PRO A 6 -29.17 34.87 27.09
CA PRO A 6 -29.27 33.41 27.17
C PRO A 6 -29.70 32.77 25.83
N LEU A 7 -30.56 33.44 25.06
CA LEU A 7 -30.95 32.96 23.72
C LEU A 7 -29.75 32.97 22.76
N ILE A 8 -28.92 34.01 22.81
CA ILE A 8 -27.69 34.09 21.99
C ILE A 8 -26.72 32.98 22.35
N LEU A 9 -26.48 32.75 23.64
CA LEU A 9 -25.61 31.67 24.11
C LEU A 9 -26.12 30.29 23.65
N PHE A 10 -27.43 30.07 23.71
CA PHE A 10 -28.04 28.83 23.26
C PHE A 10 -27.89 28.62 21.75
N VAL A 11 -28.09 29.67 20.95
CA VAL A 11 -27.88 29.62 19.48
C VAL A 11 -26.41 29.34 19.15
N LEU A 12 -25.46 29.97 19.85
CA LEU A 12 -24.02 29.73 19.66
C LEU A 12 -23.62 28.30 20.03
N LEU A 13 -24.20 27.74 21.09
CA LEU A 13 -23.96 26.35 21.49
C LEU A 13 -24.44 25.38 20.39
N ILE A 14 -25.66 25.58 19.88
CA ILE A 14 -26.21 24.76 18.79
C ILE A 14 -25.33 24.87 17.54
N ALA A 15 -24.95 26.09 17.15
CA ALA A 15 -24.08 26.31 15.99
C ALA A 15 -22.72 25.60 16.17
N SER A 16 -22.12 25.68 17.36
CA SER A 16 -20.86 24.98 17.66
C SER A 16 -21.00 23.46 17.56
N LEU A 17 -22.10 22.89 18.07
CA LEU A 17 -22.38 21.45 17.96
C LEU A 17 -22.56 21.01 16.50
N VAL A 18 -23.28 21.79 15.70
CA VAL A 18 -23.47 21.51 14.27
C VAL A 18 -22.14 21.54 13.52
N VAL A 19 -21.32 22.57 13.72
CA VAL A 19 -19.99 22.66 13.09
C VAL A 19 -19.11 21.49 13.50
N ASN A 20 -19.07 21.14 14.79
CA ASN A 20 -18.31 19.98 15.27
C ASN A 20 -18.79 18.66 14.66
N TYR A 21 -20.10 18.49 14.47
CA TYR A 21 -20.66 17.30 13.84
C TYR A 21 -20.28 17.20 12.35
N ILE A 22 -20.35 18.31 11.61
CA ILE A 22 -19.91 18.35 10.20
C ILE A 22 -18.42 18.00 10.11
N LEU A 23 -17.57 18.63 10.94
CA LEU A 23 -16.14 18.33 10.99
C LEU A 23 -15.86 16.87 11.33
N TYR A 24 -16.67 16.26 12.21
CA TYR A 24 -16.56 14.85 12.54
C TYR A 24 -16.87 13.96 11.33
N ILE A 25 -17.96 14.24 10.60
CA ILE A 25 -18.32 13.50 9.37
C ILE A 25 -17.23 13.65 8.32
N ASP A 26 -16.80 14.87 8.03
CA ASP A 26 -15.79 15.15 7.01
C ASP A 26 -14.48 14.44 7.33
N ASN A 27 -14.07 14.45 8.60
CA ASN A 27 -12.88 13.74 9.06
C ASN A 27 -13.07 12.21 8.96
N SER A 28 -14.25 11.69 9.27
CA SER A 28 -14.55 10.25 9.10
C SER A 28 -14.49 9.83 7.63
N GLY A 29 -15.05 10.65 6.73
CA GLY A 29 -14.99 10.42 5.29
C GLY A 29 -13.57 10.50 4.74
N PHE A 30 -12.78 11.48 5.20
CA PHE A 30 -11.37 11.62 4.84
C PHE A 30 -10.54 10.40 5.26
N LYS A 31 -10.74 9.91 6.50
CA LYS A 31 -10.09 8.69 7.00
C LYS A 31 -10.49 7.46 6.20
N GLY A 32 -11.78 7.30 5.91
CA GLY A 32 -12.27 6.20 5.07
C GLY A 32 -11.65 6.23 3.67
N GLY A 33 -11.54 7.42 3.06
CA GLY A 33 -10.88 7.62 1.77
C GLY A 33 -9.43 7.13 1.77
N HIS A 34 -8.63 7.54 2.76
CA HIS A 34 -7.25 7.04 2.89
C HIS A 34 -7.18 5.54 3.15
N GLY A 35 -8.09 4.99 3.96
CA GLY A 35 -8.20 3.55 4.15
C GLY A 35 -8.44 2.79 2.85
N ALA A 36 -9.33 3.30 1.99
CA ALA A 36 -9.56 2.74 0.66
C ALA A 36 -8.31 2.84 -0.24
N GLU A 37 -7.56 3.93 -0.18
CA GLU A 37 -6.30 4.07 -0.92
C GLU A 37 -5.26 3.03 -0.50
N TYR A 38 -5.15 2.75 0.81
CA TYR A 38 -4.24 1.73 1.33
C TYR A 38 -4.65 0.32 0.89
N GLN A 39 -5.94 0.01 0.99
CA GLN A 39 -6.51 -1.25 0.51
C GLN A 39 -6.20 -1.45 -0.98
N LEU A 40 -6.43 -0.43 -1.81
CA LEU A 40 -6.15 -0.47 -3.24
C LEU A 40 -4.66 -0.66 -3.51
N ALA A 41 -3.77 -0.01 -2.74
CA ALA A 41 -2.33 -0.17 -2.91
C ALA A 41 -1.88 -1.62 -2.63
N VAL A 42 -2.38 -2.24 -1.56
CA VAL A 42 -2.07 -3.64 -1.23
C VAL A 42 -2.62 -4.60 -2.29
N ARG A 43 -3.87 -4.43 -2.71
CA ARG A 43 -4.47 -5.30 -3.75
C ARG A 43 -3.76 -5.18 -5.09
N GLN A 44 -3.34 -3.98 -5.46
CA GLN A 44 -2.50 -3.78 -6.65
C GLN A 44 -1.14 -4.46 -6.49
N ALA A 45 -0.53 -4.38 -5.29
CA ALA A 45 0.73 -5.05 -5.03
C ALA A 45 0.59 -6.58 -5.17
N ILE A 46 -0.45 -7.19 -4.58
CA ILE A 46 -0.77 -8.62 -4.73
C ILE A 46 -0.87 -9.00 -6.21
N TYR A 47 -1.58 -8.21 -7.00
CA TYR A 47 -1.76 -8.47 -8.43
C TYR A 47 -0.41 -8.44 -9.17
N THR A 48 0.40 -7.40 -8.99
CA THR A 48 1.69 -7.23 -9.68
C THR A 48 2.76 -8.22 -9.25
N VAL A 49 2.71 -8.70 -8.01
CA VAL A 49 3.67 -9.70 -7.48
C VAL A 49 3.13 -11.13 -7.56
N ASN A 50 2.08 -11.35 -8.34
CA ASN A 50 1.55 -12.69 -8.59
C ASN A 50 2.60 -13.55 -9.29
N GLU A 51 2.76 -14.78 -8.82
CA GLU A 51 3.70 -15.78 -9.36
C GLU A 51 3.54 -16.00 -10.88
N GLY A 52 2.31 -15.91 -11.39
CA GLY A 52 2.05 -16.03 -12.84
C GLY A 52 2.63 -14.88 -13.65
N GLU A 53 2.48 -13.63 -13.17
CA GLU A 53 3.08 -12.46 -13.82
C GLU A 53 4.60 -12.46 -13.68
N PHE A 54 5.11 -12.88 -12.53
CA PHE A 54 6.55 -12.96 -12.29
C PHE A 54 7.24 -14.03 -13.14
N SER A 55 6.60 -15.20 -13.34
CA SER A 55 7.15 -16.23 -14.22
C SER A 55 7.33 -15.73 -15.65
N TYR A 56 6.37 -14.95 -16.16
CA TYR A 56 6.47 -14.30 -17.47
C TYR A 56 7.64 -13.31 -17.57
N VAL A 57 8.00 -12.63 -16.47
CA VAL A 57 9.18 -11.75 -16.40
C VAL A 57 10.47 -12.54 -16.55
N ILE A 58 10.59 -13.67 -15.84
CA ILE A 58 11.78 -14.54 -15.90
C ILE A 58 11.93 -15.16 -17.30
N ASP A 59 10.83 -15.66 -17.87
CA ASP A 59 10.84 -16.25 -19.22
C ASP A 59 11.28 -15.19 -20.25
N GLY A 60 10.75 -13.97 -20.15
CA GLY A 60 11.15 -12.85 -21.01
C GLY A 60 12.65 -12.55 -20.93
N LEU A 61 13.20 -12.43 -19.72
CA LEU A 61 14.64 -12.19 -19.53
C LEU A 61 15.50 -13.33 -20.09
N THR A 62 15.07 -14.57 -19.90
CA THR A 62 15.78 -15.77 -20.39
C THR A 62 15.78 -15.83 -21.92
N ASP A 63 14.69 -15.39 -22.55
CA ASP A 63 14.52 -15.34 -24.01
C ASP A 63 15.16 -14.08 -24.64
N GLY A 64 15.79 -13.20 -23.85
CA GLY A 64 16.40 -11.95 -24.32
C GLY A 64 15.38 -10.85 -24.67
N ASN A 65 14.17 -10.94 -24.13
CA ASN A 65 13.13 -9.94 -24.24
C ASN A 65 12.96 -9.20 -22.90
N ASP A 66 13.55 -8.02 -22.79
CA ASP A 66 13.52 -7.23 -21.54
C ASP A 66 12.21 -6.49 -21.29
N LEU A 67 11.28 -6.48 -22.26
CA LEU A 67 10.04 -5.69 -22.15
C LEU A 67 9.18 -6.08 -20.94
N PRO A 68 8.90 -7.38 -20.66
CA PRO A 68 8.17 -7.79 -19.46
C PRO A 68 8.85 -7.32 -18.18
N PHE A 69 10.17 -7.40 -18.12
CA PHE A 69 10.94 -6.97 -16.97
C PHE A 69 10.85 -5.46 -16.75
N GLU A 70 11.03 -4.65 -17.78
CA GLU A 70 10.95 -3.18 -17.65
C GLU A 70 9.54 -2.70 -17.28
N MET A 71 8.50 -3.36 -17.80
CA MET A 71 7.12 -3.10 -17.37
C MET A 71 6.91 -3.44 -15.90
N TRP A 72 7.32 -4.64 -15.49
CA TRP A 72 7.18 -5.09 -14.10
C TRP A 72 7.95 -4.20 -13.12
N LYS A 73 9.20 -3.85 -13.44
CA LYS A 73 10.04 -2.93 -12.66
C LYS A 73 9.39 -1.56 -12.46
N ARG A 74 8.78 -1.00 -13.50
CA ARG A 74 8.02 0.26 -13.41
C ARG A 74 6.84 0.13 -12.45
N ASP A 75 6.11 -0.98 -12.54
CA ASP A 75 4.93 -1.22 -11.72
C ASP A 75 5.32 -1.43 -10.24
N ILE A 76 6.43 -2.12 -9.96
CA ILE A 76 7.05 -2.21 -8.63
C ILE A 76 7.45 -0.84 -8.08
N ALA A 77 8.10 0.01 -8.89
CA ALA A 77 8.48 1.36 -8.47
C ALA A 77 7.25 2.23 -8.12
N PHE A 78 6.17 2.11 -8.89
CA PHE A 78 4.91 2.78 -8.63
C PHE A 78 4.25 2.28 -7.34
N LEU A 79 4.23 0.96 -7.12
CA LEU A 79 3.73 0.35 -5.89
C LEU A 79 4.53 0.80 -4.66
N ASN A 80 5.85 0.78 -4.74
CA ASN A 80 6.70 1.25 -3.65
C ASN A 80 6.36 2.70 -3.27
N THR A 81 6.14 3.57 -4.26
CA THR A 81 5.72 4.96 -4.01
C THR A 81 4.40 5.02 -3.24
N LYS A 82 3.44 4.13 -3.53
CA LYS A 82 2.16 4.06 -2.80
C LYS A 82 2.34 3.54 -1.39
N LEU A 83 3.11 2.46 -1.21
CA LEU A 83 3.39 1.87 0.09
C LEU A 83 4.09 2.86 1.02
N HIS A 84 5.03 3.65 0.52
CA HIS A 84 5.70 4.72 1.28
C HIS A 84 4.75 5.85 1.69
N LYS A 85 3.72 6.15 0.87
CA LYS A 85 2.72 7.19 1.18
C LYS A 85 1.72 6.76 2.25
N THR A 86 1.70 5.49 2.63
CA THR A 86 0.82 5.01 3.71
C THR A 86 1.16 5.58 5.08
N GLY A 87 2.39 6.07 5.28
CA GLY A 87 2.90 6.50 6.58
C GLY A 87 3.26 5.34 7.52
N ASN A 88 2.97 4.10 7.14
CA ASN A 88 3.28 2.91 7.92
C ASN A 88 4.73 2.45 7.70
N ILE A 89 5.49 2.27 8.78
CA ILE A 89 6.89 1.83 8.67
C ILE A 89 7.02 0.41 8.10
N ASN A 90 6.08 -0.50 8.40
CA ASN A 90 6.14 -1.88 7.91
C ASN A 90 5.88 -1.94 6.40
N PHE A 91 4.91 -1.18 5.88
CA PHE A 91 4.71 -1.08 4.43
C PHE A 91 5.87 -0.39 3.72
N LYS A 92 6.52 0.58 4.38
CA LYS A 92 7.73 1.20 3.86
C LYS A 92 8.86 0.17 3.70
N ILE A 93 9.09 -0.64 4.74
CA ILE A 93 10.08 -1.73 4.72
C ILE A 93 9.73 -2.77 3.64
N LEU A 94 8.45 -3.16 3.54
CA LEU A 94 7.98 -4.07 2.48
C LEU A 94 8.25 -3.49 1.09
N GLY A 95 7.94 -2.22 0.86
CA GLY A 95 8.22 -1.55 -0.41
C GLY A 95 9.72 -1.48 -0.73
N ASP A 96 10.56 -1.19 0.26
CA ASP A 96 12.02 -1.13 0.10
C ASP A 96 12.61 -2.49 -0.26
N TYR A 97 12.12 -3.56 0.39
CA TYR A 97 12.54 -4.92 0.07
C TYR A 97 11.99 -5.33 -1.32
N LEU A 98 10.77 -4.95 -1.69
CA LEU A 98 10.20 -5.27 -3.00
C LEU A 98 11.01 -4.63 -4.15
N ASN A 99 11.51 -3.41 -3.94
CA ASN A 99 12.44 -2.74 -4.85
C ASN A 99 13.81 -3.43 -4.98
N HIS A 100 14.16 -4.33 -4.07
CA HIS A 100 15.41 -5.07 -4.17
C HIS A 100 15.35 -6.16 -5.25
N ILE A 101 14.16 -6.73 -5.49
CA ILE A 101 13.97 -7.81 -6.46
C ILE A 101 14.31 -7.38 -7.90
N PRO A 102 13.81 -6.24 -8.44
CA PRO A 102 14.24 -5.77 -9.75
C PRO A 102 15.75 -5.58 -9.87
N ARG A 103 16.44 -5.14 -8.82
CA ARG A 103 17.91 -4.98 -8.85
C ARG A 103 18.64 -6.31 -8.95
N GLN A 104 18.14 -7.35 -8.29
CA GLN A 104 18.71 -8.69 -8.42
C GLN A 104 18.54 -9.20 -9.86
N LEU A 105 17.38 -8.96 -10.48
CA LEU A 105 17.12 -9.31 -11.87
C LEU A 105 17.96 -8.49 -12.87
N GLU A 106 18.22 -7.20 -12.61
CA GLU A 106 19.14 -6.39 -13.43
C GLU A 106 20.53 -7.01 -13.48
N VAL A 107 21.06 -7.46 -12.35
CA VAL A 107 22.40 -8.09 -12.30
C VAL A 107 22.42 -9.38 -13.11
N LEU A 108 21.36 -10.19 -13.05
CA LEU A 108 21.25 -11.40 -13.87
C LEU A 108 21.18 -11.06 -15.36
N ALA A 109 20.34 -10.07 -15.73
CA ALA A 109 20.19 -9.61 -17.10
C ALA A 109 21.50 -9.03 -17.69
N GLU A 110 22.22 -8.21 -16.93
CA GLU A 110 23.52 -7.66 -17.32
C GLU A 110 24.58 -8.76 -17.52
N SER A 111 24.53 -9.81 -16.70
CA SER A 111 25.44 -10.94 -16.81
C SER A 111 25.07 -11.91 -17.94
N ASN A 112 23.81 -11.87 -18.40
CA ASN A 112 23.21 -12.86 -19.29
C ASN A 112 23.38 -14.31 -18.78
N VAL A 113 23.38 -14.48 -17.46
CA VAL A 113 23.49 -15.77 -16.77
C VAL A 113 22.34 -15.86 -15.77
N TYR A 114 21.60 -16.97 -15.86
CA TYR A 114 20.37 -17.20 -15.09
C TYR A 114 20.49 -18.51 -14.31
N PRO A 115 21.21 -18.55 -13.18
CA PRO A 115 21.34 -19.76 -12.38
C PRO A 115 20.00 -20.16 -11.77
N ASP A 116 19.61 -21.43 -11.89
CA ASP A 116 18.33 -21.93 -11.37
C ASP A 116 18.14 -21.62 -9.88
N ASN A 117 19.20 -21.73 -9.08
CA ASN A 117 19.16 -21.47 -7.63
C ASN A 117 18.90 -19.99 -7.30
N GLU A 118 19.44 -19.06 -8.09
CA GLU A 118 19.19 -17.63 -7.91
C GLU A 118 17.77 -17.27 -8.35
N ILE A 119 17.30 -17.83 -9.47
CA ILE A 119 15.91 -17.65 -9.91
C ILE A 119 14.93 -18.20 -8.87
N GLU A 120 15.16 -19.40 -8.34
CA GLU A 120 14.31 -19.99 -7.29
C GLU A 120 14.32 -19.13 -6.02
N ASN A 121 15.48 -18.61 -5.61
CA ASN A 121 15.58 -17.71 -4.48
C ASN A 121 14.74 -16.44 -4.70
N ILE A 122 14.84 -15.81 -5.86
CA ILE A 122 14.04 -14.62 -6.19
C ILE A 122 12.55 -14.96 -6.24
N LYS A 123 12.16 -16.07 -6.88
CA LYS A 123 10.76 -16.55 -6.91
C LYS A 123 10.22 -16.73 -5.50
N SER A 124 11.00 -17.32 -4.60
CA SER A 124 10.59 -17.53 -3.21
C SER A 124 10.35 -16.22 -2.46
N GLN A 125 11.14 -15.17 -2.74
CA GLN A 125 10.94 -13.84 -2.17
C GLN A 125 9.65 -13.20 -2.68
N VAL A 126 9.35 -13.33 -3.98
CA VAL A 126 8.09 -12.85 -4.58
C VAL A 126 6.88 -13.56 -3.96
N VAL A 127 6.94 -14.88 -3.82
CA VAL A 127 5.88 -15.68 -3.17
C VAL A 127 5.68 -15.24 -1.73
N PHE A 128 6.76 -15.07 -0.96
CA PHE A 128 6.70 -14.59 0.41
C PHE A 128 6.03 -13.20 0.52
N PHE A 129 6.32 -12.27 -0.40
CA PHE A 129 5.60 -10.99 -0.47
C PHE A 129 4.13 -11.15 -0.73
N HIS A 130 3.79 -11.96 -1.73
CA HIS A 130 2.41 -12.21 -2.09
C HIS A 130 1.64 -12.78 -0.88
N GLU A 131 2.23 -13.71 -0.13
CA GLU A 131 1.65 -14.28 1.09
C GLU A 131 1.43 -13.23 2.18
N ILE A 132 2.43 -12.38 2.48
CA ILE A 132 2.29 -11.31 3.46
C ILE A 132 1.15 -10.36 3.09
N LEU A 133 1.15 -9.88 1.85
CA LEU A 133 0.16 -8.91 1.37
C LEU A 133 -1.23 -9.53 1.32
N SER A 134 -1.35 -10.78 0.89
CA SER A 134 -2.62 -11.52 0.88
C SER A 134 -3.16 -11.72 2.29
N LYS A 135 -2.28 -12.01 3.26
CA LYS A 135 -2.68 -12.13 4.66
C LYS A 135 -3.17 -10.79 5.22
N VAL A 136 -2.48 -9.69 4.91
CA VAL A 136 -2.91 -8.34 5.27
C VAL A 136 -4.29 -8.03 4.68
N ASP A 137 -4.51 -8.31 3.39
CA ASP A 137 -5.81 -8.06 2.75
C ASP A 137 -6.92 -8.91 3.37
N ALA A 138 -6.65 -10.18 3.66
CA ALA A 138 -7.60 -11.08 4.32
C ALA A 138 -7.92 -10.64 5.76
N ASP A 139 -6.91 -10.24 6.53
CA ASP A 139 -7.06 -9.82 7.93
C ASP A 139 -7.82 -8.48 8.03
N LEU A 140 -7.57 -7.53 7.12
CA LEU A 140 -8.20 -6.21 7.14
C LEU A 140 -9.56 -6.18 6.42
N GLY A 141 -9.76 -7.03 5.41
CA GLY A 141 -11.02 -7.19 4.70
C GLY A 141 -11.47 -5.94 3.93
N GLU A 142 -12.78 -5.68 3.91
CA GLU A 142 -13.38 -4.55 3.17
C GLU A 142 -13.61 -3.28 4.02
N ASP A 143 -13.28 -3.31 5.32
CA ASP A 143 -13.50 -2.16 6.20
C ASP A 143 -12.41 -1.10 6.02
N GLN A 144 -12.70 -0.09 5.21
CA GLN A 144 -11.81 1.04 4.95
C GLN A 144 -11.38 1.77 6.24
N MET A 145 -12.24 1.85 7.26
CA MET A 145 -11.86 2.48 8.52
C MET A 145 -10.91 1.59 9.34
N LYS A 146 -10.99 0.27 9.18
CA LYS A 146 -9.98 -0.65 9.73
C LYS A 146 -8.66 -0.49 9.00
N TRP A 147 -8.66 -0.44 7.67
CA TRP A 147 -7.47 -0.14 6.88
C TRP A 147 -6.79 1.16 7.30
N PHE A 148 -7.56 2.24 7.45
CA PHE A 148 -7.01 3.50 7.92
C PHE A 148 -6.37 3.35 9.30
N ARG A 149 -7.08 2.78 10.29
CA ARG A 149 -6.58 2.66 11.67
C ARG A 149 -5.31 1.83 11.79
N GLU A 150 -5.25 0.70 11.10
CA GLU A 150 -4.13 -0.25 11.21
C GLU A 150 -2.92 0.21 10.38
N VAL A 151 -3.16 0.87 9.24
CA VAL A 151 -2.11 1.24 8.31
C VAL A 151 -1.62 2.67 8.54
N SER A 152 -2.47 3.65 8.88
CA SER A 152 -2.07 5.08 8.92
C SER A 152 -1.15 5.47 10.10
N SER A 153 -0.67 4.54 10.93
CA SER A 153 -0.02 4.88 12.20
C SER A 153 1.51 4.79 12.16
N ASP A 154 2.18 5.82 12.72
CA ASP A 154 3.58 5.78 13.20
C ASP A 154 3.76 4.82 14.41
N ASN A 155 2.65 4.26 14.92
CA ASN A 155 2.59 3.41 16.10
C ASN A 155 2.53 1.91 15.81
N SER A 156 2.73 1.45 14.56
CA SER A 156 2.95 0.02 14.28
C SER A 156 4.30 -0.51 14.77
N LYS A 157 4.86 0.11 15.83
CA LYS A 157 5.89 -0.47 16.68
C LYS A 157 5.28 -1.70 17.33
N THR A 158 5.44 -2.83 16.65
CA THR A 158 5.56 -4.17 17.23
C THR A 158 4.83 -4.32 18.56
N SER A 159 3.55 -4.65 18.50
CA SER A 159 2.89 -5.38 19.58
C SER A 159 3.45 -6.80 19.63
#